data_AF-F5XZP1-F1
#
_entry.id   AF-F5XZP1-F1
#
_cell.length_a   1.000
_cell.length_b   1.000
_cell.length_c   1.000
_cell.angle_alpha   90.00
_cell.angle_beta   90.00
_cell.angle_gamma   90.00
#
_symmetry.space_group_name_H-M   'P 1'
#
loop_
_entity.id
_entity.type
_entity.pdbx_description
1 polymer ?
#
loop_
_entity_poly.entity_id
_entity_poly.type
_entity_poly.pdbx_seq_one_letter_code
_entity_poly.pdbx_strand_id
1 'polypeptide(L)'
;MRALGRWLLLALVAALGLQLFFIGRIALMAVVDPQSTAFQRSEAWRVATEKERFRWRQQWVPYDRISDHLKRAVIAAEDDGFASHEGVDWEAIEKAWQRNAKAEEQAARRAQLRRQARPPRIVGGSTITQQLAKNLLLSGERTLLRKGQEIVLTFALEQLLTKERILEIYLNSVEWGEGVFGAEAAAQHYWRKSAARLSAYEAARLAVMLPRPRFFEKVPNSGYLASRAYTIVARMREAELP
;
A
#
# COMPACT_ATOMS: atom_id res chain seq x y z
N MET A 1 20.92 -39.33 -11.75
CA MET A 1 21.64 -38.22 -11.08
C MET A 1 21.96 -37.04 -12.01
N ARG A 2 22.54 -37.24 -13.21
CA ARG A 2 22.86 -36.13 -14.15
C ARG A 2 21.64 -35.34 -14.65
N ALA A 3 20.50 -36.00 -14.85
CA ALA A 3 19.26 -35.34 -15.26
C ALA A 3 18.68 -34.42 -14.16
N LEU A 4 18.67 -34.88 -12.91
CA LEU A 4 18.22 -34.09 -11.77
C LEU A 4 19.08 -32.83 -11.57
N GLY A 5 20.41 -32.96 -11.70
CA GLY A 5 21.32 -31.81 -11.63
C GLY A 5 21.06 -30.77 -12.72
N ARG A 6 20.75 -31.19 -13.95
CA ARG A 6 20.36 -30.28 -15.04
C ARG A 6 19.04 -29.56 -14.75
N TRP A 7 18.03 -30.26 -14.24
CA TRP A 7 16.76 -29.65 -13.85
C TRP A 7 16.92 -28.62 -12.72
N LEU A 8 17.71 -28.95 -11.70
CA LEU A 8 18.01 -28.02 -10.60
C LEU A 8 18.76 -26.78 -11.10
N LEU A 9 19.73 -26.95 -12.01
CA LEU A 9 20.44 -25.83 -12.62
C LEU A 9 19.48 -24.95 -13.44
N LEU A 10 18.64 -25.54 -14.28
CA LEU A 10 17.66 -24.79 -15.08
C LEU A 10 16.66 -24.03 -14.20
N ALA A 11 16.18 -24.64 -13.12
CA ALA A 11 15.30 -24.00 -12.15
C ALA A 11 16.00 -22.81 -11.45
N LEU A 12 17.27 -22.98 -11.07
CA LEU A 12 18.07 -21.90 -10.48
C LEU A 12 18.29 -20.75 -11.47
N VAL A 13 18.67 -21.05 -12.71
CA VAL A 13 18.86 -20.04 -13.77
C VAL A 13 17.56 -19.30 -14.06
N ALA A 14 16.43 -20.01 -14.12
CA ALA A 14 15.12 -19.39 -14.31
C ALA A 14 14.75 -18.47 -13.12
N ALA A 15 15.00 -18.92 -11.89
CA ALA A 15 14.77 -18.12 -10.69
C ALA A 15 15.64 -16.85 -10.68
N LEU A 16 16.93 -16.97 -11.01
CA LEU A 16 17.84 -15.82 -11.13
C LEU A 16 17.40 -14.87 -12.24
N GLY A 17 17.04 -15.39 -13.42
CA GLY A 17 16.52 -14.60 -14.52
C GLY A 17 15.26 -13.82 -14.13
N LEU A 18 14.37 -14.43 -13.36
CA LEU A 18 13.18 -13.75 -12.83
C LEU A 18 13.53 -12.63 -11.84
N GLN A 19 14.49 -12.84 -10.95
CA GLN A 19 14.93 -11.79 -10.02
C GLN A 19 15.61 -10.63 -10.77
N LEU A 20 16.46 -10.94 -11.76
CA LEU A 20 17.08 -9.92 -12.61
C LEU A 20 16.04 -9.14 -13.41
N PHE A 21 14.99 -9.79 -13.89
CA PHE A 21 13.86 -9.11 -14.53
C PHE A 21 13.19 -8.12 -13.57
N PHE A 22 12.90 -8.52 -12.33
CA PHE A 22 12.31 -7.62 -11.34
C PHE A 22 13.24 -6.47 -10.96
N ILE A 23 14.53 -6.74 -10.73
CA ILE A 23 15.54 -5.73 -10.43
C ILE A 23 15.67 -4.74 -11.58
N GLY A 24 15.77 -5.22 -12.82
CA GLY A 24 15.82 -4.35 -14.00
C GLY A 24 14.57 -3.49 -14.16
N ARG A 25 13.38 -4.06 -13.88
CA ARG A 25 12.11 -3.32 -13.84
C ARG A 25 12.11 -2.23 -12.77
N ILE A 26 12.59 -2.53 -11.57
CA ILE A 26 12.68 -1.55 -10.48
C ILE A 26 13.68 -0.44 -10.82
N ALA A 27 14.88 -0.80 -11.28
CA ALA A 27 15.90 0.16 -11.67
C ALA A 27 15.40 1.10 -12.78
N LEU A 28 14.66 0.58 -13.76
CA LEU A 28 14.03 1.40 -14.79
C LEU A 28 13.03 2.41 -14.22
N MET A 29 12.35 2.06 -13.11
CA MET A 29 11.40 2.96 -12.46
C MET A 29 12.05 4.15 -11.77
N ALA A 30 13.38 4.18 -11.64
CA ALA A 30 14.09 5.39 -11.21
C ALA A 30 13.92 6.55 -12.20
N VAL A 31 13.67 6.24 -13.48
CA VAL A 31 13.59 7.24 -14.56
C VAL A 31 12.33 7.12 -15.42
N VAL A 32 11.62 5.98 -15.38
CA VAL A 32 10.38 5.77 -16.15
C VAL A 32 9.21 5.49 -15.22
N ASP A 33 8.12 6.22 -15.40
CA ASP A 33 6.89 6.01 -14.63
C ASP A 33 6.23 4.67 -14.99
N PRO A 34 5.91 3.82 -13.99
CA PRO A 34 5.19 2.59 -14.25
C PRO A 34 3.78 2.89 -14.76
N GLN A 35 3.48 2.47 -15.99
CA GLN A 35 2.16 2.68 -16.61
C GLN A 35 1.03 1.90 -15.89
N SER A 36 1.36 0.72 -15.36
CA SER A 36 0.44 -0.05 -14.53
C SER A 36 1.15 -1.00 -13.57
N THR A 37 0.48 -1.30 -12.46
CA THR A 37 0.88 -2.29 -11.47
C THR A 37 0.23 -3.65 -11.73
N ALA A 38 0.79 -4.72 -11.16
CA ALA A 38 0.17 -6.04 -11.19
C ALA A 38 -1.25 -6.00 -10.59
N PHE A 39 -1.42 -5.26 -9.49
CA PHE A 39 -2.72 -5.04 -8.86
C PHE A 39 -3.70 -4.30 -9.78
N GLN A 40 -3.30 -3.18 -10.38
CA GLN A 40 -4.15 -2.43 -11.33
C GLN A 40 -4.63 -3.31 -12.49
N ARG A 41 -3.75 -4.13 -13.07
CA ARG A 41 -4.14 -5.05 -14.16
C ARG A 41 -5.15 -6.09 -13.68
N SER A 42 -4.97 -6.65 -12.49
CA SER A 42 -5.92 -7.60 -11.91
C SER A 42 -7.28 -6.96 -11.63
N GLU A 43 -7.29 -5.71 -11.18
CA GLU A 43 -8.51 -4.96 -10.91
C GLU A 43 -9.22 -4.50 -12.17
N ALA A 44 -8.50 -4.09 -13.21
CA ALA A 44 -9.06 -3.79 -14.51
C ALA A 44 -9.79 -5.01 -15.09
N TRP A 45 -9.17 -6.20 -15.00
CA TRP A 45 -9.80 -7.46 -15.41
C TRP A 45 -11.06 -7.73 -14.59
N ARG A 46 -10.98 -7.65 -13.25
CA ARG A 46 -12.12 -7.88 -12.35
C ARG A 46 -13.29 -6.95 -12.66
N VAL A 47 -13.03 -5.65 -12.83
CA VAL A 47 -14.08 -4.66 -13.15
C VAL A 47 -14.69 -4.96 -14.52
N ALA A 48 -13.88 -5.33 -15.52
CA ALA A 48 -14.38 -5.67 -16.85
C ALA A 48 -15.27 -6.93 -16.86
N THR A 49 -15.03 -7.89 -15.95
CA THR A 49 -15.79 -9.15 -15.90
C THR A 49 -16.97 -9.13 -14.92
N GLU A 50 -16.86 -8.41 -13.80
CA GLU A 50 -17.86 -8.45 -12.72
C GLU A 50 -18.82 -7.26 -12.72
N LYS A 51 -18.49 -6.16 -13.41
CA LYS A 51 -19.29 -4.94 -13.39
C LYS A 51 -19.93 -4.68 -14.74
N GLU A 52 -21.17 -4.21 -14.71
CA GLU A 52 -21.91 -3.82 -15.91
C GLU A 52 -21.27 -2.65 -16.67
N ARG A 53 -20.50 -1.81 -15.96
CA ARG A 53 -19.83 -0.63 -16.55
C ARG A 53 -18.38 -0.56 -16.13
N PHE A 54 -17.50 -0.51 -17.12
CA PHE A 54 -16.07 -0.28 -16.90
C PHE A 54 -15.82 1.20 -16.58
N ARG A 55 -15.68 1.51 -15.28
CA ARG A 55 -15.29 2.85 -14.81
C ARG A 55 -13.85 2.79 -14.32
N TRP A 56 -12.94 3.43 -15.06
CA TRP A 56 -11.51 3.48 -14.73
C TRP A 56 -11.02 4.93 -14.77
N ARG A 57 -10.35 5.35 -13.70
CA ARG A 57 -9.70 6.66 -13.58
C ARG A 57 -8.31 6.46 -13.02
N GLN A 58 -7.31 6.79 -13.82
CA GLN A 58 -5.91 6.75 -13.44
C GLN A 58 -5.22 7.94 -14.09
N GLN A 59 -4.52 8.73 -13.29
CA GLN A 59 -3.76 9.87 -13.77
C GLN A 59 -2.49 10.01 -12.96
N TRP A 60 -1.35 9.91 -13.65
CA TRP A 60 -0.05 10.15 -13.07
C TRP A 60 0.19 11.65 -12.94
N VAL A 61 0.73 12.07 -11.81
CA VAL A 61 1.29 13.40 -11.61
C VAL A 61 2.65 13.29 -10.90
N PRO A 62 3.64 14.15 -11.23
CA PRO A 62 4.92 14.15 -10.52
C PRO A 62 4.77 14.56 -9.05
N TYR A 63 5.77 14.25 -8.23
CA TYR A 63 5.77 14.39 -6.77
C TYR A 63 5.50 15.82 -6.30
N ASP A 64 6.07 16.81 -6.97
CA ASP A 64 5.87 18.24 -6.71
C ASP A 64 4.43 18.72 -7.00
N ARG A 65 3.68 17.97 -7.82
CA ARG A 65 2.27 18.23 -8.15
C ARG A 65 1.29 17.50 -7.23
N ILE A 66 1.80 16.81 -6.21
CA ILE A 66 1.00 16.23 -5.12
C ILE A 66 1.16 17.09 -3.88
N SER A 67 0.05 17.50 -3.26
CA SER A 67 0.08 18.30 -2.03
C SER A 67 0.88 17.61 -0.93
N ASP A 68 1.76 18.36 -0.26
CA ASP A 68 2.51 17.89 0.90
C ASP A 68 1.58 17.45 2.04
N HIS A 69 0.36 17.98 2.09
CA HIS A 69 -0.66 17.47 2.99
C HIS A 69 -1.01 16.01 2.70
N LEU A 70 -1.15 15.62 1.43
CA LEU A 70 -1.46 14.24 1.09
C LEU A 70 -0.28 13.32 1.40
N LYS A 71 0.95 13.74 1.05
CA LYS A 71 2.17 12.98 1.35
C LYS A 71 2.29 12.69 2.86
N ARG A 72 2.19 13.73 3.70
CA ARG A 72 2.25 13.60 5.17
C ARG A 72 1.08 12.81 5.74
N ALA A 73 -0.13 12.98 5.18
CA ALA A 73 -1.30 12.24 5.64
C ALA A 73 -1.15 10.74 5.40
N VAL A 74 -0.61 10.34 4.25
CA VAL A 74 -0.37 8.94 3.91
C VAL A 74 0.74 8.35 4.77
N ILE A 75 1.87 9.05 4.93
CA ILE A 75 2.95 8.64 5.83
C ILE A 75 2.39 8.44 7.26
N ALA A 76 1.70 9.43 7.83
CA ALA A 76 1.15 9.34 9.19
C ALA A 76 0.03 8.28 9.36
N ALA A 77 -0.60 7.83 8.27
CA ALA A 77 -1.69 6.85 8.31
C ALA A 77 -1.19 5.42 8.12
N GLU A 78 -0.26 5.23 7.18
CA GLU A 78 0.20 3.92 6.72
C GLU A 78 1.57 3.54 7.28
N ASP A 79 2.46 4.51 7.52
CA ASP A 79 3.88 4.24 7.77
C ASP A 79 4.62 5.47 8.37
N ASP A 80 4.42 5.74 9.66
CA ASP A 80 4.98 6.92 10.34
C ASP A 80 6.51 7.04 10.22
N GLY A 81 7.22 5.92 10.11
CA GLY A 81 8.68 5.85 10.01
C GLY A 81 9.20 5.83 8.58
N PHE A 82 8.36 6.09 7.57
CA PHE A 82 8.70 5.89 6.15
C PHE A 82 10.04 6.49 5.73
N ALA A 83 10.36 7.70 6.22
CA ALA A 83 11.58 8.41 5.87
C ALA A 83 12.84 7.85 6.54
N SER A 84 12.70 7.12 7.66
CA SER A 84 13.82 6.69 8.50
C SER A 84 14.20 5.22 8.36
N HIS A 85 13.27 4.32 8.02
CA HIS A 85 13.56 2.90 7.87
C HIS A 85 13.91 2.51 6.42
N GLU A 86 14.56 1.37 6.21
CA GLU A 86 14.94 0.85 4.87
C GLU A 86 13.91 -0.18 4.37
N GLY A 87 12.66 0.26 4.24
CA GLY A 87 11.54 -0.53 3.71
C GLY A 87 10.88 -1.54 4.65
N VAL A 88 11.55 -1.99 5.72
CA VAL A 88 10.92 -2.80 6.77
C VAL A 88 11.06 -2.13 8.12
N ASP A 89 9.94 -1.80 8.75
CA ASP A 89 9.92 -1.28 10.13
C ASP A 89 9.79 -2.44 11.13
N TRP A 90 10.93 -2.91 11.61
CA TRP A 90 11.01 -4.00 12.59
C TRP A 90 10.37 -3.63 13.94
N GLU A 91 10.49 -2.37 14.35
CA GLU A 91 9.93 -1.88 15.61
C GLU A 91 8.40 -1.82 15.52
N ALA A 92 7.85 -1.36 14.39
CA ALA A 92 6.41 -1.40 14.15
C ALA A 92 5.87 -2.83 14.05
N ILE A 93 6.61 -3.76 13.44
CA ILE A 93 6.25 -5.18 13.41
C ILE A 93 6.19 -5.75 14.83
N GLU A 94 7.20 -5.49 15.65
CA GLU A 94 7.22 -5.96 17.04
C GLU A 94 6.07 -5.35 17.86
N LYS A 95 5.86 -4.03 17.75
CA LYS A 95 4.73 -3.35 18.41
C LYS A 95 3.38 -3.90 17.96
N ALA A 96 3.21 -4.17 16.66
CA ALA A 96 1.99 -4.76 16.11
C ALA A 96 1.76 -6.17 16.65
N TRP A 97 2.82 -6.99 16.71
CA TRP A 97 2.76 -8.33 17.30
C TRP A 97 2.32 -8.28 18.76
N GLN A 98 2.97 -7.44 19.58
CA GLN A 98 2.63 -7.29 20.99
C GLN A 98 1.18 -6.80 21.19
N ARG A 99 0.70 -5.86 20.36
CA ARG A 99 -0.69 -5.37 20.40
C ARG A 99 -1.68 -6.46 20.01
N ASN A 100 -1.38 -7.25 18.98
CA ASN A 100 -2.24 -8.35 18.53
C ASN A 100 -2.31 -9.45 19.60
N ALA A 101 -1.19 -9.85 20.19
CA ALA A 101 -1.14 -10.83 21.27
C ALA A 101 -1.97 -10.37 22.50
N LYS A 102 -1.82 -9.11 22.92
CA LYS A 102 -2.63 -8.52 24.00
C LYS A 102 -4.12 -8.48 23.65
N ALA A 103 -4.46 -8.15 22.40
CA ALA A 103 -5.85 -8.10 21.94
C ALA A 103 -6.48 -9.50 21.91
N GLU A 104 -5.74 -10.52 21.48
CA GLU A 104 -6.15 -11.92 21.50
C GLU A 104 -6.38 -12.42 22.91
N GLU A 105 -5.46 -12.16 23.83
CA GLU A 105 -5.62 -12.53 25.24
C GLU A 105 -6.87 -11.89 25.85
N GLN A 106 -7.10 -10.60 25.60
CA GLN A 106 -8.30 -9.89 26.05
C GLN A 106 -9.58 -10.46 25.41
N ALA A 107 -9.53 -10.84 24.13
CA ALA A 107 -10.66 -11.44 23.44
C ALA A 107 -10.98 -12.84 24.01
N ALA A 108 -9.97 -13.66 24.30
CA ALA A 108 -10.12 -14.97 24.92
C ALA A 108 -10.77 -14.86 26.32
N ARG A 109 -10.29 -13.92 27.15
CA ARG A 109 -10.91 -13.63 28.46
C ARG A 109 -12.37 -13.19 28.33
N ARG A 110 -12.70 -12.37 27.33
CA ARG A 110 -14.09 -11.92 27.08
C ARG A 110 -14.98 -13.05 26.53
N ALA A 111 -14.44 -13.95 25.70
CA ALA A 111 -15.15 -15.08 25.15
C ALA A 111 -15.58 -16.08 26.22
N GLN A 112 -14.78 -16.23 27.30
CA GLN A 112 -15.17 -17.01 28.47
C GLN A 112 -16.38 -16.41 29.21
N LEU A 113 -16.52 -15.07 29.20
CA LEU A 113 -17.58 -14.35 29.92
C LEU A 113 -18.84 -14.06 29.06
N ARG A 114 -18.72 -14.06 27.72
CA ARG A 114 -19.79 -13.70 26.79
C ARG A 114 -19.82 -14.66 25.60
N ARG A 115 -20.97 -15.32 25.39
CA ARG A 115 -21.22 -16.24 24.25
C ARG A 115 -21.04 -15.63 22.86
N GLN A 116 -21.02 -14.30 22.72
CA GLN A 116 -20.84 -13.58 21.45
C GLN A 116 -19.74 -12.51 21.54
N ALA A 117 -18.53 -12.90 21.96
CA ALA A 117 -17.39 -11.98 21.94
C ALA A 117 -16.96 -11.67 20.50
N ARG A 118 -16.80 -10.39 20.17
CA ARG A 118 -16.25 -9.97 18.86
C ARG A 118 -14.77 -10.40 18.76
N PRO A 119 -14.31 -10.84 17.59
CA PRO A 119 -12.91 -11.18 17.38
C PRO A 119 -12.01 -9.95 17.60
N PRO A 120 -10.74 -10.17 18.03
CA PRO A 120 -9.79 -9.09 18.19
C PRO A 120 -9.52 -8.40 16.85
N ARG A 121 -9.34 -7.08 16.89
CA ARG A 121 -8.91 -6.32 15.72
C ARG A 121 -7.40 -6.49 15.55
N ILE A 122 -6.99 -7.13 14.46
CA ILE A 122 -5.58 -7.30 14.11
C ILE A 122 -5.07 -6.00 13.48
N VAL A 123 -3.96 -5.49 14.00
CA VAL A 123 -3.21 -4.37 13.43
C VAL A 123 -2.18 -4.93 12.45
N GLY A 124 -2.21 -4.45 11.21
CA GLY A 124 -1.18 -4.73 10.21
C GLY A 124 0.03 -3.82 10.39
N GLY A 125 1.22 -4.30 10.04
CA GLY A 125 2.48 -3.56 10.15
C GLY A 125 3.26 -3.54 8.83
N SER A 126 2.57 -3.42 7.69
CA SER A 126 3.24 -3.33 6.40
C SER A 126 3.52 -1.89 6.01
N THR A 127 4.78 -1.60 5.74
CA THR A 127 5.29 -0.28 5.31
C THR A 127 4.77 0.10 3.92
N ILE A 128 4.88 1.39 3.57
CA ILE A 128 4.55 1.89 2.23
C ILE A 128 5.32 1.11 1.15
N THR A 129 6.61 0.84 1.37
CA THR A 129 7.43 0.12 0.40
C THR A 129 7.04 -1.35 0.25
N GLN A 130 6.68 -2.03 1.34
CA GLN A 130 6.12 -3.40 1.26
C GLN A 130 4.79 -3.44 0.51
N GLN A 131 3.91 -2.48 0.80
CA GLN A 131 2.64 -2.34 0.09
C GLN A 131 2.85 -2.05 -1.39
N LEU A 132 3.84 -1.21 -1.72
CA LEU A 132 4.22 -0.92 -3.10
C LEU A 132 4.76 -2.17 -3.79
N ALA A 133 5.73 -2.88 -3.21
CA ALA A 133 6.29 -4.12 -3.77
C ALA A 133 5.20 -5.13 -4.10
N LYS A 134 4.28 -5.34 -3.16
CA LYS A 134 3.11 -6.20 -3.32
C LYS A 134 2.25 -5.80 -4.51
N ASN A 135 1.86 -4.53 -4.59
CA ASN A 135 0.90 -4.09 -5.61
C ASN A 135 1.54 -3.97 -7.00
N LEU A 136 2.78 -3.48 -7.04
CA LEU A 136 3.53 -3.17 -8.25
C LEU A 136 3.90 -4.42 -9.04
N LEU A 137 4.38 -5.46 -8.35
CA LEU A 137 5.10 -6.58 -8.98
C LEU A 137 4.47 -7.95 -8.73
N LEU A 138 3.67 -8.12 -7.68
CA LEU A 138 3.18 -9.43 -7.26
C LEU A 138 1.69 -9.61 -7.55
N SER A 139 1.27 -10.88 -7.72
CA SER A 139 -0.13 -11.25 -7.82
C SER A 139 -0.82 -11.22 -6.45
N GLY A 140 -2.15 -11.22 -6.46
CA GLY A 140 -2.99 -11.20 -5.25
C GLY A 140 -3.00 -12.48 -4.42
N GLU A 141 -2.23 -13.50 -4.80
CA GLU A 141 -2.12 -14.76 -4.05
C GLU A 141 -1.62 -14.51 -2.61
N ARG A 142 -1.91 -15.43 -1.69
CA ARG A 142 -1.51 -15.31 -0.28
C ARG A 142 -0.73 -16.53 0.17
N THR A 143 0.53 -16.63 -0.28
CA THR A 143 1.46 -17.71 0.09
C THR A 143 2.66 -17.16 0.86
N LEU A 144 3.28 -18.02 1.70
CA LEU A 144 4.50 -17.65 2.44
C LEU A 144 5.66 -17.34 1.48
N LEU A 145 5.79 -18.10 0.39
CA LEU A 145 6.79 -17.85 -0.65
C LEU A 145 6.61 -16.46 -1.27
N ARG A 146 5.37 -16.07 -1.59
CA ARG A 146 5.08 -14.72 -2.09
C ARG A 146 5.39 -13.64 -1.06
N LYS A 147 5.15 -13.89 0.24
CA LYS A 147 5.54 -12.94 1.29
C LYS A 147 7.07 -12.81 1.41
N GLY A 148 7.82 -13.90 1.22
CA GLY A 148 9.28 -13.84 1.11
C GLY A 148 9.74 -13.01 -0.08
N GLN A 149 9.12 -13.21 -1.24
CA GLN A 149 9.39 -12.41 -2.45
C GLN A 149 9.07 -10.92 -2.23
N GLU A 150 7.99 -10.60 -1.52
CA GLU A 150 7.62 -9.22 -1.15
C GLU A 150 8.75 -8.53 -0.37
N ILE A 151 9.37 -9.23 0.59
CA ILE A 151 10.50 -8.69 1.36
C ILE A 151 11.72 -8.44 0.47
N VAL A 152 12.08 -9.39 -0.40
CA VAL A 152 13.22 -9.23 -1.33
C VAL A 152 13.00 -8.03 -2.26
N LEU A 153 11.79 -7.88 -2.81
CA LEU A 153 11.45 -6.76 -3.69
C LEU A 153 11.36 -5.43 -2.93
N THR A 154 10.97 -5.45 -1.65
CA THR A 154 10.98 -4.27 -0.78
C THR A 154 12.39 -3.73 -0.65
N PHE A 155 13.37 -4.60 -0.33
CA PHE A 155 14.77 -4.17 -0.27
C PHE A 155 15.29 -3.71 -1.63
N ALA A 156 14.91 -4.39 -2.72
CA ALA A 156 15.30 -3.93 -4.06
C ALA A 156 14.75 -2.53 -4.39
N LEU A 157 13.51 -2.22 -4.00
CA LEU A 157 12.94 -0.87 -4.16
C LEU A 157 13.73 0.18 -3.37
N GLU A 158 14.02 -0.07 -2.09
CA GLU A 158 14.76 0.86 -1.23
C GLU A 158 16.19 1.10 -1.70
N GLN A 159 16.86 0.07 -2.22
CA GLN A 159 18.25 0.19 -2.69
C GLN A 159 18.37 0.92 -4.05
N LEU A 160 17.32 0.87 -4.88
CA LEU A 160 17.37 1.34 -6.26
C LEU A 160 16.61 2.65 -6.47
N LEU A 161 15.67 2.99 -5.59
CA LEU A 161 14.82 4.18 -5.69
C LEU A 161 14.98 5.05 -4.44
N THR A 162 14.94 6.37 -4.62
CA THR A 162 14.86 7.29 -3.49
C THR A 162 13.50 7.18 -2.78
N LYS A 163 13.45 7.55 -1.50
CA LYS A 163 12.20 7.61 -0.72
C LYS A 163 11.14 8.48 -1.39
N GLU A 164 11.53 9.62 -1.95
CA GLU A 164 10.67 10.49 -2.75
C GLU A 164 10.04 9.71 -3.92
N ARG A 165 10.86 8.99 -4.69
CA ARG A 165 10.39 8.23 -5.86
C ARG A 165 9.48 7.06 -5.46
N ILE A 166 9.80 6.36 -4.38
CA ILE A 166 8.94 5.29 -3.84
C ILE A 166 7.56 5.85 -3.47
N LEU A 167 7.53 6.97 -2.76
CA LEU A 167 6.28 7.61 -2.34
C LEU A 167 5.49 8.15 -3.53
N GLU A 168 6.16 8.72 -4.53
CA GLU A 168 5.52 9.18 -5.78
C GLU A 168 4.84 8.01 -6.52
N ILE A 169 5.55 6.89 -6.71
CA ILE A 169 4.98 5.70 -7.36
C ILE A 169 3.81 5.17 -6.52
N TYR A 170 3.96 5.09 -5.20
CA TYR A 170 2.89 4.63 -4.31
C TYR A 170 1.63 5.50 -4.46
N LEU A 171 1.76 6.83 -4.35
CA LEU A 171 0.64 7.76 -4.41
C LEU A 171 -0.06 7.77 -5.78
N ASN A 172 0.67 7.48 -6.86
CA ASN A 172 0.11 7.36 -8.21
C ASN A 172 -0.46 5.96 -8.54
N SER A 173 -0.18 4.94 -7.72
CA SER A 173 -0.56 3.55 -8.02
C SER A 173 -1.57 2.93 -7.06
N VAL A 174 -1.78 3.52 -5.89
CA VAL A 174 -2.72 3.02 -4.89
C VAL A 174 -4.19 3.26 -5.30
N GLU A 175 -5.08 2.35 -4.89
CA GLU A 175 -6.53 2.42 -5.11
C GLU A 175 -7.18 3.30 -4.02
N TRP A 176 -7.94 4.30 -4.45
CA TRP A 176 -8.67 5.23 -3.56
C TRP A 176 -10.18 4.96 -3.53
N GLY A 177 -10.69 4.25 -4.53
CA GLY A 177 -12.10 3.86 -4.72
C GLY A 177 -12.21 2.84 -5.87
N GLU A 178 -13.41 2.31 -6.15
CA GLU A 178 -13.57 1.30 -7.21
C GLU A 178 -13.15 1.85 -8.59
N GLY A 179 -12.01 1.37 -9.10
CA GLY A 179 -11.45 1.83 -10.38
C GLY A 179 -10.82 3.23 -10.32
N VAL A 180 -10.53 3.77 -9.14
CA VAL A 180 -9.89 5.09 -8.95
C VAL A 180 -8.48 4.88 -8.41
N PHE A 181 -7.48 5.11 -9.27
CA PHE A 181 -6.07 4.89 -8.97
C PHE A 181 -5.25 6.17 -9.10
N GLY A 182 -4.42 6.44 -8.11
CA GLY A 182 -3.55 7.60 -8.10
C GLY A 182 -4.16 8.86 -7.48
N ALA A 183 -3.30 9.67 -6.87
CA ALA A 183 -3.67 10.85 -6.08
C ALA A 183 -4.49 11.88 -6.88
N GLU A 184 -4.11 12.17 -8.13
CA GLU A 184 -4.84 13.13 -8.96
C GLU A 184 -6.24 12.61 -9.31
N ALA A 185 -6.37 11.33 -9.69
CA ALA A 185 -7.67 10.73 -9.97
C ALA A 185 -8.59 10.77 -8.74
N ALA A 186 -8.03 10.52 -7.55
CA ALA A 186 -8.76 10.60 -6.28
C ALA A 186 -9.21 12.03 -5.96
N ALA A 187 -8.30 13.01 -6.06
CA ALA A 187 -8.61 14.41 -5.79
C ALA A 187 -9.72 14.93 -6.72
N GLN A 188 -9.68 14.55 -8.00
CA GLN A 188 -10.73 14.88 -8.97
C GLN A 188 -12.04 14.14 -8.68
N HIS A 189 -11.98 12.87 -8.27
CA HIS A 189 -13.16 12.06 -7.96
C HIS A 189 -13.91 12.60 -6.73
N TYR A 190 -13.21 12.87 -5.62
CA TYR A 190 -13.84 13.25 -4.35
C TYR A 190 -14.05 14.75 -4.18
N TRP A 191 -13.16 15.58 -4.75
CA TRP A 191 -13.11 17.02 -4.47
C TRP A 191 -13.11 17.91 -5.72
N ARG A 192 -13.14 17.31 -6.93
CA ARG A 192 -13.16 18.03 -8.22
C ARG A 192 -12.05 19.06 -8.34
N LYS A 193 -10.86 18.71 -7.86
CA LYS A 193 -9.68 19.57 -7.91
C LYS A 193 -8.41 18.75 -8.04
N SER A 194 -7.32 19.43 -8.41
CA SER A 194 -6.00 18.81 -8.47
C SER A 194 -5.50 18.37 -7.10
N ALA A 195 -4.75 17.27 -7.08
CA ALA A 195 -4.04 16.75 -5.91
C ALA A 195 -3.13 17.78 -5.25
N ALA A 196 -2.56 18.71 -6.02
CA ALA A 196 -1.76 19.83 -5.51
C ALA A 196 -2.54 20.76 -4.56
N ARG A 197 -3.89 20.80 -4.68
CA ARG A 197 -4.75 21.72 -3.93
C ARG A 197 -5.55 21.04 -2.81
N LEU A 198 -5.19 19.81 -2.43
CA LEU A 198 -5.79 19.14 -1.28
C LEU A 198 -5.41 19.87 0.01
N SER A 199 -6.41 20.23 0.80
CA SER A 199 -6.23 20.72 2.17
C SER A 199 -5.80 19.58 3.09
N ALA A 200 -5.28 19.92 4.26
CA ALA A 200 -4.92 18.95 5.30
C ALA A 200 -6.05 17.97 5.62
N TYR A 201 -7.29 18.46 5.76
CA TYR A 201 -8.43 17.61 6.11
C TYR A 201 -8.86 16.68 4.98
N GLU A 202 -8.87 17.15 3.73
CA GLU A 202 -9.21 16.30 2.58
C GLU A 202 -8.14 15.24 2.32
N ALA A 203 -6.86 15.61 2.45
CA ALA A 203 -5.73 14.69 2.41
C ALA A 203 -5.83 13.60 3.49
N ALA A 204 -6.09 14.00 4.74
CA ALA A 204 -6.29 13.07 5.85
C ALA A 204 -7.50 12.15 5.63
N ARG A 205 -8.61 12.65 5.08
CA ARG A 205 -9.76 11.81 4.74
C ARG A 205 -9.40 10.77 3.70
N LEU A 206 -8.68 11.15 2.63
CA LEU A 206 -8.21 10.19 1.63
C LEU A 206 -7.31 9.12 2.26
N ALA A 207 -6.34 9.52 3.08
CA ALA A 207 -5.42 8.58 3.72
C ALA A 207 -6.15 7.55 4.61
N VAL A 208 -7.19 7.95 5.36
CA VAL A 208 -7.99 7.03 6.18
C VAL A 208 -8.76 6.01 5.34
N MET A 209 -9.03 6.29 4.06
CA MET A 209 -9.75 5.38 3.17
C MET A 209 -8.88 4.23 2.65
N LEU A 210 -7.55 4.41 2.58
CA LEU A 210 -6.59 3.49 1.97
C LEU A 210 -6.67 2.02 2.44
N PRO A 211 -6.95 1.71 3.73
CA PRO A 211 -7.05 0.32 4.15
C PRO A 211 -8.22 -0.43 3.49
N ARG A 212 -9.30 0.28 3.12
CA ARG A 212 -10.53 -0.32 2.54
C ARG A 212 -11.24 0.67 1.59
N PRO A 213 -10.63 1.05 0.45
CA PRO A 213 -11.10 2.16 -0.39
C PRO A 213 -12.55 1.98 -0.86
N ARG A 214 -12.88 0.82 -1.42
CA ARG A 214 -14.24 0.50 -1.92
C ARG A 214 -15.32 0.48 -0.84
N PHE A 215 -14.95 0.25 0.41
CA PHE A 215 -15.90 0.32 1.52
C PHE A 215 -16.15 1.78 1.89
N PHE A 216 -15.08 2.55 2.11
CA PHE A 216 -15.21 3.94 2.55
C PHE A 216 -15.78 4.86 1.47
N GLU A 217 -15.59 4.54 0.20
CA GLU A 217 -16.26 5.20 -0.92
C GLU A 217 -17.80 5.18 -0.79
N LYS A 218 -18.37 4.13 -0.19
CA LYS A 218 -19.83 4.01 0.03
C LYS A 218 -20.33 4.75 1.27
N VAL A 219 -19.42 5.09 2.19
CA VAL A 219 -19.74 5.78 3.45
C VAL A 219 -18.86 7.01 3.67
N PRO A 220 -18.73 7.90 2.67
CA PRO A 220 -17.73 8.96 2.68
C PRO A 220 -17.94 9.92 3.84
N ASN A 221 -19.18 10.13 4.29
CA ASN A 221 -19.54 11.05 5.38
C ASN A 221 -19.72 10.37 6.74
N SER A 222 -19.16 9.17 6.93
CA SER A 222 -19.24 8.50 8.23
C SER A 222 -18.49 9.27 9.32
N GLY A 223 -19.05 9.32 10.53
CA GLY A 223 -18.39 9.92 11.69
C GLY A 223 -17.04 9.25 12.02
N TYR A 224 -16.88 7.98 11.67
CA TYR A 224 -15.60 7.27 11.77
C TYR A 224 -14.52 7.91 10.90
N LEU A 225 -14.80 8.15 9.60
CA LEU A 225 -13.84 8.80 8.70
C LEU A 225 -13.48 10.20 9.20
N ALA A 226 -14.49 10.98 9.61
CA ALA A 226 -14.27 12.33 10.11
C ALA A 226 -13.37 12.34 11.36
N SER A 227 -13.69 11.51 12.35
CA SER A 227 -12.90 11.41 13.59
C SER A 227 -11.46 10.98 13.33
N ARG A 228 -11.25 9.96 12.49
CA ARG A 228 -9.91 9.47 12.15
C ARG A 228 -9.13 10.48 11.33
N ALA A 229 -9.77 11.21 10.43
CA ALA A 229 -9.11 12.26 9.66
C ALA A 229 -8.55 13.36 10.57
N TYR A 230 -9.28 13.78 11.62
CA TYR A 230 -8.73 14.73 12.60
C TYR A 230 -7.52 14.17 13.36
N THR A 231 -7.53 12.88 13.72
CA THR A 231 -6.35 12.23 14.31
C THR A 231 -5.16 12.25 13.36
N ILE A 232 -5.37 11.99 12.07
CA ILE A 232 -4.29 12.05 11.06
C ILE A 232 -3.79 13.48 10.89
N VAL A 233 -4.68 14.49 10.77
CA VAL A 233 -4.28 15.91 10.68
C VAL A 233 -3.36 16.31 11.84
N ALA A 234 -3.66 15.87 13.06
CA ALA A 234 -2.81 16.18 14.22
C ALA A 234 -1.42 15.52 14.14
N ARG A 235 -1.33 14.32 13.55
CA ARG A 235 -0.08 13.54 13.40
C ARG A 235 0.75 13.93 12.18
N MET A 236 0.15 14.56 11.16
CA MET A 236 0.84 14.95 9.92
C MET A 236 2.06 15.83 10.14
N ARG A 237 2.10 16.61 11.22
CA ARG A 237 3.25 17.46 11.58
C ARG A 237 4.50 16.66 11.97
N GLU A 238 4.31 15.42 12.43
CA GLU A 238 5.38 14.50 12.86
C GLU A 238 5.87 13.64 11.69
N ALA A 239 5.12 13.56 10.59
CA ALA A 239 5.52 12.84 9.38
C ALA A 239 6.55 13.66 8.60
N GLU A 240 7.79 13.19 8.57
CA GLU A 240 8.86 13.75 7.76
C GLU A 240 8.64 13.41 6.27
N LEU A 241 8.85 14.40 5.41
CA LEU A 241 8.86 14.18 3.97
C LEU A 241 10.31 13.87 3.53
N PRO A 242 10.51 12.86 2.68
CA PRO A 242 11.80 12.63 2.04
C PRO A 242 12.13 13.73 1.03
#